data_AF-A0A9E0VTL7-F1
#
_entry.id   AF-A0A9E0VTL7-F1
#
_cell.length_a   1.000
_cell.length_b   1.000
_cell.length_c   1.000
_cell.angle_alpha   90.00
_cell.angle_beta   90.00
_cell.angle_gamma   90.00
#
_symmetry.space_group_name_H-M   'P 1'
#
loop_
_entity.id
_entity.type
_entity.pdbx_description
1 polymer ?
#
loop_
_entity_poly.entity_id
_entity_poly.type
_entity_poly.pdbx_seq_one_letter_code
_entity_poly.pdbx_strand_id
1 'polypeptide(L)'
;MFSWSHTIADRVAYLTEKPMFNSVLAVMARALMAFIFISAGYSKIEGFSGTEAYMAAMGVNPSFLPAVIALELGGGLALLFGWQTRLTAAGLAGFCVISGLLFHGNGEQANQILLMKNLAMAGGLLAFVRTGAGAPALDRH
;
A
#
# COMPACT_ATOMS: atom_id res chain seq x y z
N MET A 1 -32.98 34.97 -0.13
CA MET A 1 -32.32 33.81 0.51
C MET A 1 -31.50 33.10 -0.56
N PHE A 2 -30.23 33.46 -0.72
CA PHE A 2 -29.33 32.85 -1.69
C PHE A 2 -27.98 32.68 -1.01
N SER A 3 -27.66 31.46 -0.58
CA SER A 3 -26.34 31.12 -0.07
C SER A 3 -25.54 30.47 -1.20
N TRP A 4 -24.73 31.27 -1.88
CA TRP A 4 -23.70 30.75 -2.80
C TRP A 4 -22.35 30.83 -2.09
N SER A 5 -22.09 29.88 -1.19
CA SER A 5 -20.70 29.48 -0.96
C SER A 5 -20.33 28.57 -2.13
N HIS A 6 -19.63 29.13 -3.12
CA HIS A 6 -18.96 28.36 -4.15
C HIS A 6 -17.48 28.27 -3.81
N THR A 7 -17.18 27.69 -2.65
CA THR A 7 -15.78 27.49 -2.29
C THR A 7 -15.19 26.39 -3.17
N ILE A 8 -13.85 26.38 -3.28
CA ILE A 8 -13.13 25.29 -3.94
C ILE A 8 -13.47 23.95 -3.26
N ALA A 9 -13.69 23.96 -1.94
CA ALA A 9 -14.07 22.77 -1.17
C ALA A 9 -15.41 22.19 -1.63
N ASP A 10 -16.44 23.03 -1.83
CA ASP A 10 -17.76 22.60 -2.31
C ASP A 10 -17.68 21.92 -3.70
N ARG A 11 -16.82 22.47 -4.58
CA ARG A 11 -16.60 21.90 -5.91
C ARG A 11 -15.87 20.56 -5.85
N VAL A 12 -14.87 20.42 -4.98
CA VAL A 12 -14.15 19.15 -4.80
C VAL A 12 -15.11 18.08 -4.28
N ALA A 13 -15.87 18.38 -3.22
CA ALA A 13 -16.84 17.45 -2.65
C ALA A 13 -17.84 16.97 -3.72
N TYR A 14 -18.46 17.91 -4.44
CA TYR A 14 -19.38 17.61 -5.52
C TYR A 14 -18.79 16.70 -6.61
N LEU A 15 -17.54 16.92 -7.01
CA LEU A 15 -16.88 16.07 -8.01
C LEU A 15 -16.57 14.67 -7.46
N THR A 16 -16.09 14.58 -6.22
CA THR A 16 -15.75 13.29 -5.57
C THR A 16 -16.94 12.39 -5.29
N GLU A 17 -18.14 12.96 -5.22
CA GLU A 17 -19.39 12.23 -5.03
C GLU A 17 -19.96 11.67 -6.34
N LYS A 18 -19.50 12.16 -7.51
CA LYS A 18 -19.95 11.60 -8.79
C LYS A 18 -19.52 10.13 -8.93
N PRO A 19 -20.45 9.19 -9.20
CA PRO A 19 -20.16 7.76 -9.16
C PRO A 19 -18.97 7.33 -10.03
N MET A 20 -18.88 7.86 -11.25
CA MET A 20 -17.79 7.57 -12.18
C MET A 20 -16.45 8.08 -11.66
N PHE A 21 -16.40 9.33 -11.17
CA PHE A 21 -15.16 9.93 -10.69
C PHE A 21 -14.70 9.26 -9.39
N ASN A 22 -15.62 8.97 -8.47
CA ASN A 22 -15.35 8.19 -7.26
C ASN A 22 -14.72 6.83 -7.59
N SER A 23 -15.26 6.13 -8.60
CA SER A 23 -14.76 4.82 -9.02
C SER A 23 -13.34 4.91 -9.60
N VAL A 24 -13.08 5.93 -10.43
CA VAL A 24 -11.73 6.18 -10.95
C VAL A 24 -10.75 6.47 -9.82
N LEU A 25 -11.12 7.31 -8.85
CA LEU A 25 -10.29 7.59 -7.68
C LEU A 25 -9.97 6.31 -6.88
N ALA A 26 -10.97 5.44 -6.66
CA ALA A 26 -10.79 4.19 -5.94
C ALA A 26 -9.81 3.23 -6.64
N VAL A 27 -9.93 3.08 -7.97
CA VAL A 27 -9.02 2.25 -8.76
C VAL A 27 -7.61 2.84 -8.78
N MET A 28 -7.49 4.16 -9.00
CA MET A 28 -6.19 4.84 -9.02
C MET A 28 -5.48 4.75 -7.68
N ALA A 29 -6.22 4.94 -6.57
CA ALA A 29 -5.65 4.81 -5.23
C ALA A 29 -5.12 3.39 -5.00
N ARG A 30 -5.89 2.35 -5.36
CA ARG A 30 -5.43 0.95 -5.27
C ARG A 30 -4.25 0.67 -6.19
N ALA A 31 -4.28 1.14 -7.43
CA ALA A 31 -3.23 0.89 -8.40
C ALA A 31 -1.90 1.51 -7.99
N LEU A 32 -1.90 2.77 -7.55
CA LEU A 32 -0.69 3.45 -7.08
C LEU A 32 -0.14 2.81 -5.81
N MET A 33 -1.01 2.44 -4.87
CA MET A 33 -0.57 1.72 -3.66
C MET A 33 -0.03 0.32 -4.00
N ALA A 34 -0.72 -0.43 -4.86
CA ALA A 34 -0.32 -1.78 -5.26
C ALA A 34 0.99 -1.81 -6.06
N PHE A 35 1.23 -0.80 -6.90
CA PHE A 35 2.40 -0.73 -7.78
C PHE A 35 3.71 -0.93 -7.02
N ILE A 36 3.86 -0.30 -5.87
CA ILE A 36 5.11 -0.39 -5.10
C ILE A 36 5.32 -1.79 -4.52
N PHE A 37 4.26 -2.48 -4.09
CA PHE A 37 4.34 -3.84 -3.57
C PHE A 37 4.60 -4.86 -4.67
N ILE A 38 3.92 -4.72 -5.81
CA ILE A 38 4.14 -5.58 -6.97
C ILE A 38 5.58 -5.44 -7.46
N SER A 39 6.07 -4.20 -7.61
CA SER A 39 7.45 -3.93 -8.01
C SER A 39 8.46 -4.48 -6.99
N ALA A 40 8.22 -4.28 -5.69
CA ALA A 40 9.09 -4.78 -4.63
C ALA A 40 9.14 -6.32 -4.59
N GLY A 41 7.99 -6.99 -4.68
CA GLY A 41 7.91 -8.45 -4.68
C GLY A 41 8.54 -9.07 -5.93
N TYR A 42 8.29 -8.48 -7.10
CA TYR A 42 8.94 -8.91 -8.35
C TYR A 42 10.46 -8.74 -8.30
N SER A 43 10.95 -7.61 -7.79
CA SER A 43 12.39 -7.35 -7.66
C SER A 43 13.09 -8.37 -6.73
N LYS A 44 12.38 -8.89 -5.72
CA LYS A 44 12.91 -9.95 -4.83
C LYS A 44 12.95 -11.32 -5.50
N ILE A 45 12.14 -11.56 -6.53
CA ILE A 45 12.25 -12.79 -7.35
C ILE A 45 13.51 -12.71 -8.22
N GLU A 46 13.73 -11.58 -8.89
CA GLU A 46 14.94 -11.39 -9.71
C GLU A 46 16.22 -11.34 -8.85
N GLY A 47 16.16 -10.69 -7.69
CA GLY A 47 17.26 -10.48 -6.76
C GLY A 47 17.24 -11.41 -5.55
N PHE A 48 16.80 -12.66 -5.70
CA PHE A 48 16.51 -13.56 -4.58
C PHE A 48 17.70 -13.72 -3.62
N SER A 49 18.85 -14.18 -4.14
CA SER A 49 20.05 -14.40 -3.32
C SER A 49 20.60 -13.13 -2.68
N GLY A 50 20.50 -11.98 -3.37
CA GLY A 50 20.88 -10.68 -2.80
C GLY A 50 19.98 -10.27 -1.63
N THR A 51 18.68 -10.56 -1.74
CA THR A 51 17.72 -10.28 -0.68
C THR A 51 17.93 -11.21 0.52
N GLU A 52 18.21 -12.49 0.31
CA GLU A 52 18.57 -13.42 1.39
C GLU A 52 19.79 -12.95 2.18
N ALA A 53 20.85 -12.56 1.47
CA ALA A 53 22.07 -12.04 2.09
C ALA A 53 21.79 -10.75 2.89
N TYR A 54 20.95 -9.85 2.35
CA TYR A 54 20.56 -8.62 3.03
C TYR A 54 19.70 -8.89 4.28
N MET A 55 18.76 -9.84 4.21
CA MET A 55 17.96 -10.27 5.36
C MET A 55 18.86 -10.84 6.47
N ALA A 56 19.80 -11.71 6.11
CA ALA A 56 20.76 -12.26 7.06
C ALA A 56 21.62 -11.17 7.73
N ALA A 57 22.09 -10.19 6.96
CA ALA A 57 22.86 -9.06 7.47
C ALA A 57 22.07 -8.19 8.47
N MET A 58 20.74 -8.14 8.33
CA MET A 58 19.82 -7.44 9.22
C MET A 58 19.29 -8.32 10.36
N GLY A 59 19.81 -9.54 10.53
CA GLY A 59 19.40 -10.46 11.59
C GLY A 59 18.03 -11.13 11.36
N VAL A 60 17.49 -11.04 10.15
CA VAL A 60 16.23 -11.69 9.76
C VAL A 60 16.53 -13.03 9.10
N ASN A 61 15.87 -14.10 9.55
CA ASN A 61 16.06 -15.43 8.98
C ASN A 61 15.65 -15.45 7.47
N PRO A 62 16.58 -15.76 6.53
CA PRO A 62 16.30 -15.72 5.10
C PRO A 62 15.20 -16.67 4.63
N SER A 63 14.89 -17.73 5.40
CA SER A 63 13.79 -18.66 5.09
C SER A 63 12.40 -18.00 5.02
N PHE A 64 12.24 -16.78 5.56
CA PHE A 64 11.02 -16.00 5.41
C PHE A 64 10.85 -15.32 4.04
N LEU A 65 11.91 -15.27 3.20
CA LEU A 65 11.87 -14.54 1.93
C LEU A 65 10.72 -14.97 1.00
N PRO A 66 10.42 -16.27 0.81
CA PRO A 66 9.26 -16.68 -0.01
C PRO A 66 7.93 -16.14 0.52
N ALA A 67 7.76 -16.07 1.85
CA ALA A 67 6.56 -15.53 2.47
C ALA A 67 6.47 -13.99 2.29
N VAL A 68 7.62 -13.29 2.35
CA VAL A 68 7.69 -11.85 2.06
C VAL A 68 7.31 -11.58 0.60
N ILE A 69 7.85 -12.34 -0.35
CA ILE A 69 7.52 -12.24 -1.77
C ILE A 69 6.02 -12.48 -1.99
N ALA A 70 5.47 -13.55 -1.39
CA ALA A 70 4.06 -13.87 -1.51
C ALA A 70 3.16 -12.75 -0.94
N LEU A 71 3.56 -12.14 0.17
CA LEU A 71 2.82 -11.05 0.80
C LEU A 71 2.91 -9.76 -0.03
N GLU A 72 4.09 -9.36 -0.52
CA GLU A 72 4.24 -8.14 -1.32
C GLU A 72 3.63 -8.30 -2.72
N LEU A 73 4.02 -9.33 -3.47
CA LEU A 73 3.53 -9.51 -4.83
C LEU A 73 2.06 -9.94 -4.83
N GLY A 74 1.73 -10.96 -4.03
CA GLY A 74 0.36 -11.47 -3.93
C GLY A 74 -0.59 -10.46 -3.28
N GLY A 75 -0.16 -9.81 -2.19
CA GLY A 75 -0.94 -8.76 -1.54
C GLY A 75 -1.08 -7.52 -2.42
N GLY A 76 -0.05 -7.12 -3.15
CA GLY A 76 -0.12 -6.03 -4.14
C GLY A 76 -1.15 -6.32 -5.24
N LEU A 77 -1.13 -7.52 -5.81
CA LEU A 77 -2.12 -7.95 -6.81
C LEU A 77 -3.54 -8.03 -6.23
N ALA A 78 -3.69 -8.61 -5.03
CA ALA A 78 -4.98 -8.68 -4.36
C ALA A 78 -5.54 -7.28 -4.08
N LEU A 79 -4.70 -6.33 -3.65
CA LEU A 79 -5.10 -4.94 -3.45
C LEU A 79 -5.51 -4.28 -4.78
N LEU A 80 -4.73 -4.48 -5.86
CA LEU A 80 -5.02 -3.92 -7.18
C LEU A 80 -6.42 -4.33 -7.67
N PHE A 81 -6.73 -5.63 -7.65
CA PHE A 81 -8.03 -6.14 -8.09
C PHE A 81 -9.15 -5.96 -7.05
N GLY A 82 -8.81 -5.47 -5.85
CA GLY A 82 -9.76 -5.29 -4.76
C GLY A 82 -10.31 -6.63 -4.30
N TRP A 83 -9.43 -7.58 -3.99
CA TRP A 83 -9.77 -8.88 -3.42
C TRP A 83 -9.36 -8.92 -1.94
N GLN A 84 -10.34 -9.18 -1.07
CA GLN A 84 -10.18 -9.19 0.39
C GLN A 84 -9.48 -7.91 0.90
N THR A 85 -9.82 -6.76 0.35
CA THR A 85 -9.08 -5.50 0.45
C THR A 85 -8.79 -5.09 1.88
N ARG A 86 -9.74 -5.25 2.80
CA ARG A 86 -9.53 -4.90 4.21
C ARG A 86 -8.46 -5.79 4.87
N LEU A 87 -8.49 -7.09 4.61
CA LEU A 87 -7.52 -8.03 5.15
C LEU A 87 -6.14 -7.84 4.49
N THR A 88 -6.13 -7.75 3.16
CA THR A 88 -4.92 -7.47 2.37
C THR A 88 -4.25 -6.18 2.84
N ALA A 89 -5.01 -5.09 2.96
CA ALA A 89 -4.48 -3.80 3.40
C ALA A 89 -3.97 -3.84 4.85
N ALA A 90 -4.67 -4.54 5.75
CA ALA A 90 -4.21 -4.70 7.13
C ALA A 90 -2.87 -5.47 7.20
N GLY A 91 -2.75 -6.56 6.44
CA GLY A 91 -1.52 -7.35 6.34
C GLY A 91 -0.36 -6.53 5.78
N LEU A 92 -0.57 -5.84 4.65
CA LEU A 92 0.44 -4.97 4.05
C LEU A 92 0.82 -3.80 4.97
N ALA A 93 -0.14 -3.22 5.70
CA ALA A 93 0.15 -2.12 6.64
C ALA A 93 1.05 -2.58 7.79
N GLY A 94 0.74 -3.73 8.39
CA GLY A 94 1.58 -4.35 9.41
C GLY A 94 2.97 -4.67 8.88
N PHE A 95 3.05 -5.24 7.67
CA PHE A 95 4.32 -5.50 7.00
C PHE A 95 5.14 -4.23 6.77
N CYS A 96 4.53 -3.13 6.33
CA CYS A 96 5.23 -1.86 6.15
C CYS A 96 5.84 -1.34 7.46
N VAL A 97 5.09 -1.37 8.56
CA VAL A 97 5.59 -0.92 9.87
C VAL A 97 6.77 -1.80 10.30
N ILE A 98 6.61 -3.13 10.26
CA ILE A 98 7.63 -4.08 10.69
C ILE A 98 8.89 -3.96 9.81
N SER A 99 8.74 -4.02 8.49
CA SER A 99 9.87 -3.93 7.55
C SER A 99 10.57 -2.58 7.62
N GLY A 100 9.83 -1.48 7.76
CA GLY A 100 10.40 -0.15 7.95
C GLY A 100 11.31 -0.07 9.16
N LEU A 101 10.83 -0.57 10.31
CA LEU A 101 11.62 -0.56 11.55
C LEU A 101 12.84 -1.49 11.47
N LEU A 102 12.69 -2.69 10.90
CA LEU A 102 13.77 -3.67 10.79
C LEU A 102 14.88 -3.24 9.83
N PHE A 103 14.52 -2.75 8.64
CA PHE A 103 15.49 -2.49 7.57
C PHE A 103 15.94 -1.03 7.48
N HIS A 104 15.20 -0.10 8.10
CA HIS A 104 15.43 1.34 7.94
C HIS A 104 15.42 2.13 9.26
N GLY A 105 15.31 1.46 10.41
CA GLY A 105 15.25 2.08 11.74
C GLY A 105 16.60 2.50 12.33
N ASN A 106 17.73 2.25 11.66
CA ASN A 106 19.08 2.49 12.19
C ASN A 106 19.49 3.98 12.28
N GLY A 107 18.62 4.91 11.87
CA GLY A 107 18.83 6.35 12.05
C GLY A 107 19.73 7.01 11.01
N GLU A 108 20.34 6.26 10.09
CA GLU A 108 21.10 6.81 8.96
C GLU A 108 20.19 7.62 8.04
N GLN A 109 20.65 8.79 7.59
CA GLN A 109 19.81 9.74 6.84
C GLN A 109 19.18 9.13 5.57
N ALA A 110 19.92 8.26 4.87
CA ALA A 110 19.43 7.54 3.70
C ALA A 110 18.28 6.56 4.04
N ASN A 111 18.29 5.98 5.24
CA ASN A 111 17.28 5.04 5.70
C ASN A 111 16.04 5.74 6.26
N GLN A 112 16.17 6.97 6.77
CA GLN A 112 15.03 7.72 7.28
C GLN A 112 13.92 7.93 6.24
N ILE A 113 14.28 8.25 4.98
CA ILE A 113 13.29 8.41 3.90
C ILE A 113 12.57 7.09 3.61
N LEU A 114 13.28 5.96 3.63
CA LEU A 114 12.70 4.65 3.40
C LEU A 114 11.77 4.22 4.54
N LEU A 115 12.13 4.53 5.78
CA LEU A 115 11.25 4.36 6.95
C LEU A 115 9.99 5.22 6.80
N MET A 116 10.14 6.52 6.49
CA MET A 116 9.01 7.43 6.29
C MET A 116 8.09 6.96 5.16
N LYS A 117 8.66 6.45 4.05
CA LYS A 117 7.90 5.83 2.96
C LYS A 117 7.06 4.66 3.47
N ASN A 118 7.64 3.74 4.25
CA ASN A 118 6.91 2.61 4.81
C ASN A 118 5.80 3.04 5.77
N LEU A 119 6.04 4.02 6.63
CA LEU A 119 5.00 4.56 7.53
C LEU A 119 3.88 5.27 6.76
N ALA A 120 4.21 6.03 5.71
CA ALA A 120 3.22 6.67 4.85
C ALA A 120 2.36 5.65 4.10
N MET A 121 2.96 4.57 3.59
CA MET A 121 2.23 3.46 2.97
C MET A 121 1.31 2.77 3.97
N ALA A 122 1.80 2.48 5.19
CA ALA A 122 0.96 1.91 6.24
C ALA A 122 -0.27 2.81 6.53
N GLY A 123 -0.07 4.13 6.63
CA GLY A 123 -1.16 5.09 6.79
C GLY A 123 -2.19 5.05 5.65
N GLY A 124 -1.73 5.02 4.39
CA GLY A 124 -2.60 4.90 3.23
C GLY A 124 -3.35 3.55 3.19
N LEU A 125 -2.69 2.46 3.58
CA LEU A 125 -3.31 1.13 3.68
C LEU A 125 -4.37 1.07 4.78
N LEU A 126 -4.16 1.71 5.92
CA LEU A 126 -5.18 1.82 6.97
C LEU A 126 -6.43 2.56 6.48
N ALA A 127 -6.31 3.50 5.54
CA ALA A 127 -7.47 4.11 4.90
C ALA A 127 -8.28 3.05 4.12
N PHE A 128 -7.64 2.14 3.37
CA PHE A 128 -8.33 1.01 2.71
C PHE A 128 -8.91 0.01 3.70
N VAL A 129 -8.28 -0.21 4.86
CA VAL A 129 -8.86 -1.03 5.94
C VAL A 129 -10.20 -0.42 6.39
N ARG A 130 -10.27 0.91 6.50
CA ARG A 130 -11.49 1.63 6.90
C ARG A 130 -12.55 1.64 5.79
N THR A 131 -12.18 1.98 4.56
CA THR A 131 -13.13 2.27 3.47
C THR A 131 -13.44 1.07 2.57
N GLY A 132 -12.58 0.05 2.53
CA GLY A 132 -12.67 -1.05 1.57
C GLY A 132 -12.16 -0.67 0.17
N ALA A 133 -12.47 -1.49 -0.83
CA ALA A 133 -11.89 -1.39 -2.17
C ALA A 133 -12.39 -0.20 -3.02
N GLY A 134 -13.63 0.24 -2.79
CA GLY A 134 -14.36 1.08 -3.73
C GLY A 134 -14.67 0.36 -5.05
N ALA A 135 -15.62 0.87 -5.83
CA ALA A 135 -15.99 0.25 -7.10
C ALA A 135 -15.03 0.68 -8.23
N PRO A 136 -14.78 -0.18 -9.25
CA PRO A 136 -15.06 -1.62 -9.31
C PRO A 136 -14.02 -2.47 -8.54
N ALA A 137 -14.44 -3.54 -7.87
CA ALA A 137 -13.56 -4.45 -7.12
C ALA A 137 -14.17 -5.87 -7.02
N LEU A 138 -13.32 -6.90 -6.84
CA LEU A 138 -13.72 -8.31 -6.78
C LEU A 138 -14.43 -8.70 -5.47
N ASP A 139 -14.09 -8.06 -4.35
CA ASP A 139 -14.66 -8.33 -3.04
C ASP A 139 -15.94 -7.53 -2.74
N ARG A 140 -16.48 -6.85 -3.75
CA ARG A 140 -17.70 -6.04 -3.63
C ARG A 140 -18.93 -6.94 -3.72
N HIS A 141 -19.47 -7.31 -2.56
CA HIS A 141 -20.86 -7.70 -2.36
C HIS A 141 -21.56 -6.69 -1.45
#